data_AF-C0ZVG9-F1
#
_entry.id   AF-C0ZVG9-F1
#
_cell.length_a   1.000
_cell.length_b   1.000
_cell.length_c   1.000
_cell.angle_alpha   90.00
_cell.angle_beta   90.00
_cell.angle_gamma   90.00
#
_symmetry.space_group_name_H-M   'P 1'
#
loop_
_entity.id
_entity.type
_entity.pdbx_description
1 polymer ?
#
loop_
_entity_poly.entity_id
_entity_poly.type
_entity_poly.pdbx_seq_one_letter_code
_entity_poly.pdbx_strand_id
1 'polypeptide(L)'
;MVDFASTDDQWSTEDETNYADMDNYDPTATGDEYEPTAEWGHPDPVDDENPTVEVNDEQGHDEDDSTVTGEESAGEEGGGQDDPTTFSDPAPYSGDTTVGEEKEPVEPLYANVVEFVEEFFTQVIRRKMGMGAGDGGNVWDPRWMLYPEVAGRLKALWHAYEEARASDNASAMSNWWIHHLEPHVRVIFDGDTGPMSHAKEDGSWMGHPALPYEPVPRELLAALLGEHPED
;
A
#
# COMPACT_ATOMS: atom_id res chain seq x y z
N MET A 1 15.35 -3.51 -52.98
CA MET A 1 16.61 -3.01 -52.39
C MET A 1 16.57 -1.51 -52.56
N VAL A 2 16.35 -0.77 -51.48
CA VAL A 2 16.21 0.68 -51.51
C VAL A 2 17.44 1.26 -50.83
N ASP A 3 18.23 1.98 -51.61
CA ASP A 3 19.45 2.67 -51.22
C ASP A 3 19.13 3.85 -50.31
N PHE A 4 19.77 3.93 -49.15
CA PHE A 4 19.76 5.10 -48.27
C PHE A 4 21.15 5.73 -48.31
N ALA A 5 21.38 6.58 -49.31
CA ALA A 5 22.50 7.48 -49.34
C ALA A 5 21.98 8.93 -49.29
N SER A 6 22.41 9.63 -48.25
CA SER A 6 22.52 11.09 -48.13
C SER A 6 21.24 11.90 -47.96
N THR A 7 21.00 12.33 -46.72
CA THR A 7 20.61 13.72 -46.46
C THR A 7 21.34 14.20 -45.20
N ASP A 8 22.15 15.24 -45.35
CA ASP A 8 22.73 16.02 -44.27
C ASP A 8 21.62 16.68 -43.46
N ASP A 9 21.50 16.36 -42.18
CA ASP A 9 20.70 17.13 -41.22
C ASP A 9 21.65 17.97 -40.36
N GLN A 10 21.63 19.28 -40.62
CA GLN A 10 22.30 20.30 -39.82
C GLN A 10 21.60 20.42 -38.47
N TRP A 11 22.09 19.72 -37.45
CA TRP A 11 21.70 20.01 -36.07
C TRP A 11 22.58 21.12 -35.50
N SER A 12 21.98 22.30 -35.34
CA SER A 12 22.54 23.47 -34.67
C SER A 12 22.82 23.16 -33.19
N THR A 13 24.08 23.24 -32.76
CA THR A 13 24.46 23.12 -31.34
C THR A 13 24.54 24.51 -30.71
N GLU A 14 23.41 25.05 -30.32
CA GLU A 14 23.33 26.11 -29.32
C GLU A 14 22.24 25.72 -28.32
N ASP A 15 22.64 24.90 -27.33
CA ASP A 15 21.89 24.81 -26.07
C ASP A 15 22.91 24.86 -24.93
N GLU A 16 22.82 25.94 -24.17
CA GLU A 16 23.69 26.32 -23.06
C GLU A 16 23.45 25.37 -21.88
N THR A 17 24.08 24.21 -21.90
CA THR A 17 24.27 23.44 -20.68
C THR A 17 25.54 23.94 -20.01
N ASN A 18 25.35 24.66 -18.89
CA ASN A 18 26.40 25.11 -17.97
C ASN A 18 27.04 23.90 -17.25
N TYR A 19 27.66 23.01 -18.01
CA TYR A 19 28.57 22.01 -17.47
C TYR A 19 29.92 22.67 -17.27
N ALA A 20 30.17 23.10 -16.04
CA ALA A 20 31.49 23.56 -15.63
C ALA A 20 32.52 22.44 -15.85
N ASP A 21 33.57 22.81 -16.57
CA ASP A 21 34.74 22.00 -16.92
C ASP A 21 35.39 21.43 -15.64
N MET A 22 35.47 20.09 -15.51
CA MET A 22 35.95 19.40 -14.30
C MET A 22 37.47 19.51 -14.09
N ASP A 23 38.21 20.17 -14.96
CA ASP A 23 39.68 20.25 -14.89
C ASP A 23 40.22 21.53 -14.23
N ASN A 24 39.36 22.38 -13.63
CA ASN A 24 39.79 23.61 -12.96
C ASN A 24 39.33 23.71 -11.49
N TYR A 25 39.63 22.69 -10.70
CA TYR A 25 39.46 22.71 -9.24
C TYR A 25 40.74 23.23 -8.55
N ASP A 26 40.73 24.48 -8.10
CA ASP A 26 41.75 25.04 -7.21
C ASP A 26 41.31 24.85 -5.74
N PRO A 27 41.97 23.96 -4.96
CA PRO A 27 41.59 23.68 -3.58
C PRO A 27 41.94 24.81 -2.59
N THR A 28 42.44 25.96 -3.05
CA THR A 28 42.84 27.09 -2.21
C THR A 28 42.06 28.38 -2.44
N ALA A 29 41.03 28.36 -3.30
CA ALA A 29 40.15 29.50 -3.52
C ALA A 29 39.23 29.73 -2.30
N THR A 30 39.71 30.47 -1.31
CA THR A 30 38.87 31.14 -0.30
C THR A 30 38.17 32.32 -0.97
N GLY A 31 36.92 32.12 -1.38
CA GLY A 31 36.07 33.15 -2.01
C GLY A 31 34.80 33.37 -1.21
N ASP A 32 34.78 34.54 -0.56
CA ASP A 32 33.67 35.46 -0.32
C ASP A 32 32.37 35.01 0.35
N GLU A 33 32.12 35.72 1.45
CA GLU A 33 30.95 35.82 2.29
C GLU A 33 29.63 35.76 1.49
N TYR A 34 28.92 34.63 1.62
CA TYR A 34 27.52 34.55 1.25
C TYR A 34 26.70 35.21 2.38
N GLU A 35 26.27 36.46 2.18
CA GLU A 35 25.28 37.10 3.06
C GLU A 35 23.89 36.46 2.83
N PRO A 36 23.25 35.85 3.85
CA PRO A 36 21.87 35.40 3.71
C PRO A 36 20.91 36.56 4.00
N THR A 37 20.38 37.20 2.96
CA THR A 37 19.17 38.02 3.09
C THR A 37 17.93 37.14 3.06
N ALA A 38 17.53 36.63 4.23
CA ALA A 38 16.17 36.15 4.46
C ALA A 38 15.85 36.24 5.96
N GLU A 39 15.23 37.35 6.38
CA GLU A 39 14.52 37.46 7.65
C GLU A 39 13.33 36.48 7.64
N TRP A 40 13.56 35.27 8.14
CA TRP A 40 12.47 34.40 8.60
C TRP A 40 12.25 34.71 10.08
N GLY A 41 11.17 35.44 10.36
CA GLY A 41 10.74 35.72 11.72
C GLY A 41 10.53 34.41 12.49
N HIS A 42 11.22 34.29 13.62
CA HIS A 42 10.95 33.27 14.64
C HIS A 42 9.55 33.52 15.22
N PRO A 43 8.62 32.55 15.21
CA PRO A 43 7.48 32.62 16.11
C PRO A 43 7.95 32.31 17.54
N ASP A 44 7.57 33.18 18.47
CA ASP A 44 7.83 33.09 19.91
C ASP A 44 7.37 31.74 20.51
N PRO A 45 8.00 31.28 21.62
CA PRO A 45 7.60 30.06 22.31
C PRO A 45 6.20 30.22 22.90
N VAL A 46 5.30 29.29 22.55
CA VAL A 46 3.95 29.23 23.12
C VAL A 46 4.04 28.71 24.55
N ASP A 47 3.71 29.58 25.50
CA ASP A 47 3.49 29.24 26.90
C ASP A 47 2.35 28.23 27.05
N ASP A 48 2.63 27.24 27.88
CA ASP A 48 1.79 26.12 28.28
C ASP A 48 0.78 26.59 29.34
N GLU A 49 -0.43 27.05 28.96
CA GLU A 49 -1.59 27.08 29.88
C GLU A 49 -2.93 26.83 29.16
N ASN A 50 -3.58 25.74 29.57
CA ASN A 50 -4.95 25.33 29.25
C ASN A 50 -5.99 26.24 29.92
N PRO A 51 -7.06 26.65 29.21
CA PRO A 51 -8.37 26.66 29.85
C PRO A 51 -9.52 26.12 28.97
N THR A 52 -10.16 25.07 29.48
CA THR A 52 -11.61 24.78 29.53
C THR A 52 -12.52 25.51 28.53
N VAL A 53 -13.11 24.75 27.59
CA VAL A 53 -14.28 25.19 26.82
C VAL A 53 -15.54 24.83 27.60
N GLU A 54 -16.23 25.85 28.11
CA GLU A 54 -17.58 25.75 28.66
C GLU A 54 -18.61 25.71 27.52
N VAL A 55 -19.54 24.76 27.64
CA VAL A 55 -20.79 24.68 26.88
C VAL A 55 -21.74 25.78 27.35
N ASN A 56 -22.35 26.51 26.41
CA ASN A 56 -23.54 27.31 26.69
C ASN A 56 -24.60 27.08 25.60
N ASP A 57 -25.74 26.61 26.10
CA ASP A 57 -27.05 26.47 25.46
C ASP A 57 -27.78 27.83 25.36
N GLU A 58 -28.94 27.78 24.67
CA GLU A 58 -30.04 28.76 24.60
C GLU A 58 -29.98 29.82 23.49
N GLN A 59 -31.05 30.19 22.77
CA GLN A 59 -32.36 29.63 22.37
C GLN A 59 -33.07 30.75 21.55
N GLY A 60 -34.01 30.40 20.68
CA GLY A 60 -34.96 31.30 19.99
C GLY A 60 -35.17 30.85 18.54
N HIS A 61 -36.10 29.96 18.20
CA HIS A 61 -37.57 29.99 18.33
C HIS A 61 -38.23 31.04 17.44
N ASP A 62 -38.74 30.60 16.29
CA ASP A 62 -39.96 31.12 15.68
C ASP A 62 -40.70 29.94 15.01
N GLU A 63 -41.97 29.80 15.38
CA GLU A 63 -42.92 28.77 14.98
C GLU A 63 -43.79 29.25 13.80
N ASP A 64 -44.16 28.32 12.91
CA ASP A 64 -45.45 28.23 12.20
C ASP A 64 -45.46 26.81 11.58
N ASP A 65 -46.17 25.80 12.11
CA ASP A 65 -47.62 25.55 12.00
C ASP A 65 -48.10 25.72 10.53
N SER A 66 -48.80 24.80 9.86
CA SER A 66 -49.82 23.89 10.30
C SER A 66 -50.02 22.75 9.30
N THR A 67 -50.67 21.73 9.81
CA THR A 67 -50.94 20.42 9.24
C THR A 67 -52.24 20.36 8.43
N VAL A 68 -52.28 19.41 7.47
CA VAL A 68 -53.34 18.39 7.29
C VAL A 68 -54.59 18.64 6.42
N THR A 69 -55.05 17.51 5.86
CA THR A 69 -56.25 17.17 5.08
C THR A 69 -56.17 17.46 3.58
N GLY A 70 -56.56 16.58 2.65
CA GLY A 70 -57.43 15.40 2.68
C GLY A 70 -58.36 15.47 1.46
N GLU A 71 -58.79 14.32 0.93
CA GLU A 71 -59.96 14.12 0.05
C GLU A 71 -59.77 14.16 -1.50
N GLU A 72 -59.58 12.95 -2.05
CA GLU A 72 -60.31 12.29 -3.15
C GLU A 72 -61.48 13.01 -3.87
N SER A 73 -61.49 12.97 -5.22
CA SER A 73 -62.71 12.79 -6.06
C SER A 73 -62.37 12.51 -7.55
N ALA A 74 -63.31 11.88 -8.24
CA ALA A 74 -63.23 11.04 -9.44
C ALA A 74 -63.44 11.73 -10.82
N GLY A 75 -63.24 10.94 -11.90
CA GLY A 75 -63.90 11.05 -13.22
C GLY A 75 -62.92 11.05 -14.42
N GLU A 76 -62.65 9.92 -15.09
CA GLU A 76 -63.28 9.38 -16.35
C GLU A 76 -63.20 10.36 -17.55
N GLU A 77 -62.76 10.02 -18.78
CA GLU A 77 -62.94 8.82 -19.61
C GLU A 77 -61.88 8.70 -20.75
N GLY A 78 -61.80 7.51 -21.36
CA GLY A 78 -61.39 7.27 -22.75
C GLY A 78 -59.97 6.73 -22.93
N GLY A 79 -59.69 5.56 -23.48
CA GLY A 79 -60.43 4.62 -24.32
C GLY A 79 -59.42 4.07 -25.34
N GLY A 80 -59.14 2.75 -25.33
CA GLY A 80 -58.23 2.13 -26.30
C GLY A 80 -57.75 0.76 -25.86
N GLN A 81 -58.26 -0.29 -26.52
CA GLN A 81 -57.93 -1.69 -26.33
C GLN A 81 -56.80 -2.13 -27.26
N ASP A 82 -55.72 -2.69 -26.72
CA ASP A 82 -54.83 -3.62 -27.43
C ASP A 82 -54.00 -4.48 -26.44
N ASP A 83 -54.56 -5.62 -26.06
CA ASP A 83 -53.84 -6.83 -25.60
C ASP A 83 -53.30 -7.60 -26.83
N PRO A 84 -52.39 -8.59 -26.72
CA PRO A 84 -51.22 -8.73 -25.85
C PRO A 84 -49.98 -9.09 -26.70
N THR A 85 -48.87 -8.36 -26.59
CA THR A 85 -47.59 -8.87 -27.14
C THR A 85 -47.09 -9.99 -26.25
N THR A 86 -47.38 -11.21 -26.70
CA THR A 86 -46.78 -12.47 -26.24
C THR A 86 -45.27 -12.28 -26.14
N PHE A 87 -44.75 -12.22 -24.91
CA PHE A 87 -43.33 -12.36 -24.63
C PHE A 87 -42.96 -13.80 -25.00
N SER A 88 -42.52 -13.98 -26.25
CA SER A 88 -41.95 -15.24 -26.72
C SER A 88 -40.84 -15.66 -25.76
N ASP A 89 -40.97 -16.86 -25.21
CA ASP A 89 -39.92 -17.61 -24.52
C ASP A 89 -38.55 -17.35 -25.16
N PRO A 90 -37.57 -16.77 -24.45
CA PRO A 90 -36.20 -17.08 -24.77
C PRO A 90 -35.99 -18.54 -24.37
N ALA A 91 -35.69 -19.36 -25.38
CA ALA A 91 -35.35 -20.77 -25.30
C ALA A 91 -34.57 -21.14 -24.03
N PRO A 92 -34.73 -22.37 -23.49
CA PRO A 92 -33.86 -22.82 -22.41
C PRO A 92 -32.42 -22.71 -22.92
N TYR A 93 -31.70 -21.73 -22.38
CA TYR A 93 -30.27 -21.63 -22.54
C TYR A 93 -29.78 -22.94 -21.95
N SER A 94 -29.50 -23.90 -22.82
CA SER A 94 -28.73 -25.08 -22.47
C SER A 94 -27.51 -24.50 -21.80
N GLY A 95 -27.43 -24.67 -20.49
CA GLY A 95 -26.23 -24.40 -19.75
C GLY A 95 -25.18 -25.28 -20.37
N ASP A 96 -24.43 -24.72 -21.32
CA ASP A 96 -23.07 -25.12 -21.57
C ASP A 96 -22.36 -24.81 -20.25
N THR A 97 -22.46 -25.78 -19.35
CA THR A 97 -21.50 -25.93 -18.27
C THR A 97 -20.20 -26.14 -19.01
N THR A 98 -19.49 -25.03 -19.25
CA THR A 98 -18.10 -25.05 -19.63
C THR A 98 -17.41 -25.85 -18.54
N VAL A 99 -17.19 -27.12 -18.84
CA VAL A 99 -16.34 -28.00 -18.06
C VAL A 99 -15.01 -27.27 -18.00
N GLY A 100 -14.67 -26.76 -16.81
CA GLY A 100 -13.45 -26.00 -16.60
C GLY A 100 -12.29 -26.82 -17.14
N GLU A 101 -11.56 -26.26 -18.11
CA GLU A 101 -10.25 -26.80 -18.47
C GLU A 101 -9.44 -26.87 -17.17
N GLU A 102 -9.03 -28.09 -16.82
CA GLU A 102 -8.08 -28.31 -15.73
C GLU A 102 -6.78 -27.62 -16.14
N LYS A 103 -6.57 -26.41 -15.64
CA LYS A 103 -5.36 -25.64 -15.89
C LYS A 103 -4.19 -26.38 -15.25
N GLU A 104 -3.27 -26.85 -16.09
CA GLU A 104 -2.03 -27.48 -15.64
C GLU A 104 -1.34 -26.58 -14.60
N PRO A 105 -0.91 -27.13 -13.46
CA PRO A 105 -0.32 -26.35 -12.39
C PRO A 105 0.95 -25.66 -12.89
N VAL A 106 0.97 -24.34 -12.80
CA VAL A 106 2.14 -23.53 -13.13
C VAL A 106 3.23 -23.83 -12.10
N GLU A 107 4.38 -24.32 -12.55
CA GLU A 107 5.53 -24.55 -11.66
C GLU A 107 5.99 -23.23 -11.03
N PRO A 108 6.35 -23.22 -9.74
CA PRO A 108 6.82 -22.00 -9.08
C PRO A 108 8.12 -21.50 -9.73
N LEU A 109 8.23 -20.18 -9.93
CA LEU A 109 9.43 -19.56 -10.48
C LEU A 109 10.60 -19.64 -9.50
N TYR A 110 10.34 -19.38 -8.21
CA TYR A 110 11.29 -19.57 -7.12
C TYR A 110 10.85 -20.77 -6.28
N ALA A 111 11.73 -21.75 -6.08
CA ALA A 111 11.37 -23.00 -5.40
C ALA A 111 11.11 -22.79 -3.90
N ASN A 112 11.69 -21.73 -3.32
CA ASN A 112 11.57 -21.41 -1.91
C ASN A 112 11.78 -19.91 -1.65
N VAL A 113 11.47 -19.48 -0.42
CA VAL A 113 11.62 -18.09 0.03
C VAL A 113 13.07 -17.59 -0.06
N VAL A 114 14.09 -18.46 0.06
CA VAL A 114 15.50 -18.05 -0.01
C VAL A 114 15.83 -17.60 -1.44
N GLU A 115 15.50 -18.42 -2.44
CA GLU A 115 15.65 -18.06 -3.85
C GLU A 115 14.87 -16.79 -4.21
N PHE A 116 13.61 -16.68 -3.76
CA PHE A 116 12.83 -15.46 -3.97
C PHE A 116 13.51 -14.22 -3.39
N VAL A 117 14.11 -14.32 -2.19
CA VAL A 117 14.78 -13.18 -1.56
C VAL A 117 16.09 -12.84 -2.28
N GLU A 118 16.90 -13.84 -2.61
CA GLU A 118 18.21 -13.68 -3.24
C GLU A 118 18.11 -13.18 -4.69
N GLU A 119 17.18 -13.72 -5.47
CA GLU A 119 17.08 -13.48 -6.91
C GLU A 119 16.09 -12.37 -7.27
N PHE A 120 15.01 -12.19 -6.50
CA PHE A 120 14.01 -11.15 -6.76
C PHE A 120 14.06 -10.01 -5.73
N PHE A 121 13.77 -10.30 -4.47
CA PHE A 121 13.46 -9.26 -3.47
C PHE A 121 14.62 -8.27 -3.31
N THR A 122 15.83 -8.77 -3.08
CA THR A 122 17.02 -7.92 -2.87
C THR A 122 17.50 -7.22 -4.14
N GLN A 123 17.14 -7.74 -5.32
CA GLN A 123 17.53 -7.15 -6.60
C GLN A 123 16.57 -6.05 -7.05
N VAL A 124 15.26 -6.25 -6.80
CA VAL A 124 14.17 -5.43 -7.31
C VAL A 124 13.72 -4.37 -6.30
N ILE A 125 13.67 -4.68 -5.00
CA ILE A 125 13.14 -3.73 -4.02
C ILE A 125 14.18 -2.66 -3.70
N ARG A 126 13.91 -1.42 -4.11
CA ARG A 126 14.77 -0.26 -3.88
C ARG A 126 14.06 0.76 -3.00
N ARG A 127 14.62 1.02 -1.81
CA ARG A 127 14.13 2.05 -0.89
C ARG A 127 15.31 2.90 -0.43
N LYS A 128 15.04 4.15 -0.07
CA LYS A 128 16.02 4.96 0.66
C LYS A 128 16.21 4.30 2.02
N MET A 129 17.39 3.74 2.25
CA MET A 129 17.78 3.15 3.53
C MET A 129 18.44 4.22 4.39
N GLY A 130 18.15 4.22 5.69
CA GLY A 130 18.93 4.97 6.67
C GLY A 130 20.32 4.35 6.83
N MET A 131 21.26 5.10 7.40
CA MET A 131 22.64 4.65 7.66
C MET A 131 22.77 3.66 8.83
N GLY A 132 21.66 3.04 9.26
CA GLY A 132 21.62 2.15 10.43
C GLY A 132 21.79 2.89 11.76
N ALA A 133 21.49 2.20 12.87
CA ALA A 133 21.64 2.67 14.24
C ALA A 133 20.66 3.75 14.74
N GLY A 134 19.35 3.56 14.54
CA GLY A 134 18.33 4.24 15.35
C GLY A 134 18.07 5.73 15.05
N ASP A 135 18.66 6.29 14.00
CA ASP A 135 18.44 7.67 13.55
C ASP A 135 17.16 7.86 12.71
N GLY A 136 16.21 6.94 12.84
CA GLY A 136 14.97 6.91 12.06
C GLY A 136 15.15 6.55 10.58
N GLY A 137 14.03 6.26 9.92
CA GLY A 137 14.00 5.88 8.50
C GLY A 137 14.03 4.36 8.26
N ASN A 138 14.29 3.93 7.02
CA ASN A 138 14.20 2.51 6.68
C ASN A 138 15.47 1.74 7.06
N VAL A 139 15.33 0.52 7.60
CA VAL A 139 16.44 -0.38 7.94
C VAL A 139 16.34 -1.71 7.19
N TRP A 140 17.50 -2.30 6.84
CA TRP A 140 17.59 -3.65 6.32
C TRP A 140 18.82 -4.35 6.87
N ASP A 141 18.62 -5.53 7.44
CA ASP A 141 19.71 -6.41 7.83
C ASP A 141 19.79 -7.57 6.83
N PRO A 142 20.95 -7.79 6.15
CA PRO A 142 21.10 -8.92 5.24
C PRO A 142 20.96 -10.27 5.95
N ARG A 143 21.10 -10.31 7.27
CA ARG A 143 20.82 -11.49 8.11
C ARG A 143 19.33 -11.61 8.45
N TRP A 144 18.46 -11.28 7.49
CA TRP A 144 17.01 -11.22 7.65
C TRP A 144 16.40 -12.51 8.23
N MET A 145 17.02 -13.66 7.95
CA MET A 145 16.58 -14.98 8.41
C MET A 145 16.69 -15.17 9.93
N LEU A 146 17.46 -14.32 10.63
CA LEU A 146 17.56 -14.34 12.08
C LEU A 146 16.34 -13.73 12.78
N TYR A 147 15.48 -13.01 12.04
CA TYR A 147 14.28 -12.36 12.56
C TYR A 147 13.04 -13.17 12.17
N PRO A 148 12.41 -13.93 13.09
CA PRO A 148 11.31 -14.83 12.75
C PRO A 148 10.12 -14.12 12.09
N GLU A 149 9.81 -12.90 12.53
CA GLU A 149 8.74 -12.10 11.92
C GLU A 149 9.07 -11.72 10.47
N VAL A 150 10.31 -11.29 10.19
CA VAL A 150 10.74 -10.94 8.82
C VAL A 150 10.71 -12.17 7.93
N ALA A 151 11.24 -13.30 8.40
CA ALA A 151 11.23 -14.55 7.64
C ALA A 151 9.80 -15.04 7.33
N GLY A 152 8.87 -14.91 8.30
CA GLY A 152 7.46 -15.21 8.09
C GLY A 152 6.80 -14.31 7.05
N ARG A 153 7.05 -12.99 7.13
CA ARG A 153 6.52 -11.99 6.18
C ARG A 153 7.05 -12.21 4.76
N LEU A 154 8.36 -12.45 4.60
CA LEU A 154 8.96 -12.73 3.30
C LEU A 154 8.44 -14.04 2.69
N LYS A 155 8.18 -15.06 3.52
CA LYS A 155 7.56 -16.31 3.05
C LYS A 155 6.13 -16.09 2.56
N ALA A 156 5.34 -15.29 3.26
CA ALA A 156 3.98 -14.93 2.82
C ALA A 156 4.02 -14.14 1.50
N LEU A 157 4.96 -13.20 1.36
CA LEU A 157 5.16 -12.45 0.12
C LEU A 157 5.52 -13.33 -1.07
N TRP A 158 6.42 -14.29 -0.86
CA TRP A 158 6.80 -15.26 -1.90
C TRP A 158 5.60 -16.09 -2.35
N HIS A 159 4.81 -16.66 -1.43
CA HIS A 159 3.62 -17.41 -1.82
C HIS A 159 2.61 -16.57 -2.60
N ALA A 160 2.33 -15.35 -2.15
CA ALA A 160 1.43 -14.44 -2.86
C ALA A 160 1.98 -14.01 -4.23
N TYR A 161 3.31 -13.93 -4.37
CA TYR A 161 3.97 -13.61 -5.65
C TYR A 161 3.79 -14.74 -6.66
N GLU A 162 4.04 -15.98 -6.24
CA GLU A 162 3.85 -17.16 -7.10
C GLU A 162 2.38 -17.34 -7.49
N GLU A 163 1.45 -17.11 -6.55
CA GLU A 163 0.02 -17.10 -6.84
C GLU A 163 -0.35 -16.03 -7.89
N ALA A 164 0.14 -14.80 -7.70
CA ALA A 164 -0.09 -13.72 -8.65
C ALA A 164 0.51 -14.01 -10.04
N ARG A 165 1.65 -14.71 -10.09
CA ARG A 165 2.31 -15.14 -11.33
C ARG A 165 1.53 -16.24 -12.06
N ALA A 166 0.92 -17.17 -11.32
CA ALA A 166 0.15 -18.27 -11.88
C ALA A 166 -1.29 -17.86 -12.29
N SER A 167 -1.75 -16.69 -11.84
CA SER A 167 -3.09 -16.17 -12.11
C SER A 167 -3.32 -15.83 -13.58
N ASP A 168 -4.54 -16.08 -14.09
CA ASP A 168 -4.99 -15.60 -15.40
C ASP A 168 -5.45 -14.13 -15.39
N ASN A 169 -5.56 -13.53 -14.19
CA ASN A 169 -5.99 -12.15 -14.08
C ASN A 169 -4.80 -11.21 -14.36
N ALA A 170 -4.93 -10.39 -15.40
CA ALA A 170 -3.92 -9.40 -15.78
C ALA A 170 -3.56 -8.41 -14.65
N SER A 171 -4.47 -8.15 -13.69
CA SER A 171 -4.19 -7.27 -12.55
C SER A 171 -3.59 -7.97 -11.34
N ALA A 172 -3.44 -9.30 -11.35
CA ALA A 172 -2.99 -10.07 -10.18
C ALA A 172 -1.64 -9.59 -9.65
N MET A 173 -0.65 -9.38 -10.54
CA MET A 173 0.66 -8.88 -10.14
C MET A 173 0.60 -7.44 -9.59
N SER A 174 -0.23 -6.57 -10.18
CA SER A 174 -0.44 -5.22 -9.63
C SER A 174 -1.05 -5.27 -8.23
N ASN A 175 -2.02 -6.15 -8.00
CA ASN A 175 -2.62 -6.35 -6.69
C ASN A 175 -1.60 -6.89 -5.69
N TRP A 176 -0.70 -7.79 -6.13
CA TRP A 176 0.38 -8.26 -5.28
C TRP A 176 1.29 -7.14 -4.78
N TRP A 177 1.70 -6.21 -5.65
CA TRP A 177 2.47 -5.05 -5.23
C TRP A 177 1.74 -4.23 -4.16
N ILE A 178 0.50 -3.84 -4.44
CA ILE A 178 -0.24 -2.88 -3.62
C ILE A 178 -0.73 -3.49 -2.30
N HIS A 179 -1.25 -4.72 -2.35
CA HIS A 179 -1.95 -5.34 -1.23
C HIS A 179 -1.10 -6.33 -0.44
N HIS A 180 -0.07 -6.92 -1.05
CA HIS A 180 0.84 -7.84 -0.35
C HIS A 180 2.17 -7.16 -0.06
N LEU A 181 2.90 -6.70 -1.08
CA LEU A 181 4.25 -6.16 -0.87
C LEU A 181 4.26 -4.93 0.02
N GLU A 182 3.55 -3.87 -0.34
CA GLU A 182 3.63 -2.56 0.35
C GLU A 182 3.37 -2.67 1.87
N PRO A 183 2.30 -3.35 2.36
CA PRO A 183 2.07 -3.51 3.79
C PRO A 183 3.18 -4.28 4.51
N HIS A 184 3.75 -5.31 3.88
CA HIS A 184 4.83 -6.09 4.47
C HIS A 184 6.13 -5.30 4.54
N VAL A 185 6.55 -4.66 3.44
CA VAL A 185 7.82 -3.91 3.41
C VAL A 185 7.79 -2.66 4.27
N ARG A 186 6.61 -2.04 4.45
CA ARG A 186 6.43 -0.94 5.42
C ARG A 186 6.81 -1.37 6.83
N VAL A 187 6.43 -2.57 7.26
CA VAL A 187 6.77 -3.09 8.59
C VAL A 187 8.21 -3.59 8.64
N ILE A 188 8.63 -4.39 7.64
CA ILE A 188 9.98 -4.97 7.61
C ILE A 188 11.04 -3.88 7.68
N PHE A 189 10.85 -2.78 6.93
CA PHE A 189 11.84 -1.71 6.86
C PHE A 189 11.68 -0.64 7.92
N ASP A 190 10.65 -0.66 8.75
CA ASP A 190 10.45 0.38 9.78
C ASP A 190 11.64 0.38 10.77
N GLY A 191 12.47 1.42 10.71
CA GLY A 191 13.64 1.59 11.57
C GLY A 191 13.33 2.09 12.97
N ASP A 192 12.08 2.49 13.25
CA ASP A 192 11.64 2.94 14.57
C ASP A 192 11.02 1.77 15.33
N THR A 193 10.02 1.10 14.73
CA THR A 193 9.22 0.07 15.41
C THR A 193 9.28 -1.32 14.78
N GLY A 194 9.93 -1.45 13.63
CA GLY A 194 9.99 -2.69 12.88
C GLY A 194 10.84 -3.78 13.53
N PRO A 195 10.71 -5.02 13.05
CA PRO A 195 11.41 -6.19 13.57
C PRO A 195 12.93 -6.15 13.36
N MET A 196 13.44 -5.15 12.62
CA MET A 196 14.86 -4.88 12.39
C MET A 196 15.33 -3.52 12.93
N SER A 197 14.49 -2.78 13.68
CA SER A 197 14.75 -1.38 14.04
C SER A 197 16.10 -1.13 14.74
N HIS A 198 16.59 -2.09 15.53
CA HIS A 198 17.85 -1.98 16.27
C HIS A 198 18.99 -2.81 15.66
N ALA A 199 18.82 -3.29 14.42
CA ALA A 199 19.85 -4.04 13.72
C ALA A 199 21.11 -3.18 13.55
N LYS A 200 22.25 -3.80 13.84
CA LYS A 200 23.57 -3.20 13.73
C LYS A 200 24.35 -3.88 12.63
N GLU A 201 25.24 -3.14 11.98
CA GLU A 201 26.09 -3.67 10.91
C GLU A 201 26.97 -4.83 11.39
N ASP A 202 27.40 -4.80 12.66
CA ASP A 202 28.24 -5.84 13.28
C ASP A 202 27.48 -7.14 13.64
N GLY A 203 26.15 -7.14 13.52
CA GLY A 203 25.29 -8.27 13.86
C GLY A 203 25.25 -8.67 15.33
N SER A 204 25.64 -7.78 16.23
CA SER A 204 25.54 -8.00 17.68
C SER A 204 24.09 -7.99 18.19
N TRP A 205 23.16 -7.42 17.44
CA TRP A 205 21.74 -7.39 17.79
C TRP A 205 21.02 -8.63 17.24
N MET A 206 20.25 -9.30 18.11
CA MET A 206 19.63 -10.61 17.84
C MET A 206 18.11 -10.53 17.65
N GLY A 207 17.55 -9.33 17.48
CA GLY A 207 16.11 -9.12 17.40
C GLY A 207 15.47 -8.66 18.71
N HIS A 208 14.22 -8.23 18.61
CA HIS A 208 13.37 -7.95 19.77
C HIS A 208 13.02 -9.25 20.51
N PRO A 209 12.83 -9.22 21.85
CA PRO A 209 12.47 -10.40 22.60
C PRO A 209 11.11 -10.95 22.17
N ALA A 210 10.93 -12.27 22.32
CA ALA A 210 9.62 -12.88 22.16
C ALA A 210 8.62 -12.27 23.13
N LEU A 211 7.35 -12.20 22.72
CA LEU A 211 6.28 -11.69 23.58
C LEU A 211 6.18 -12.56 24.84
N PRO A 212 6.06 -11.94 26.03
CA PRO A 212 5.71 -12.67 27.24
C PRO A 212 4.41 -13.45 27.02
N TYR A 213 4.41 -14.72 27.41
CA TYR A 213 3.28 -15.61 27.23
C TYR A 213 2.99 -16.35 28.54
N GLU A 214 1.72 -16.30 28.95
CA GLU A 214 1.19 -17.16 30.00
C GLU A 214 0.30 -18.21 29.35
N PRO A 215 0.50 -19.51 29.65
CA PRO A 215 -0.36 -20.56 29.12
C PRO A 215 -1.83 -20.33 29.44
N VAL A 216 -2.69 -20.56 28.46
CA VAL A 216 -4.14 -20.49 28.65
C VAL A 216 -4.55 -21.48 29.75
N PRO A 217 -5.18 -21.03 30.85
CA PRO A 217 -5.64 -21.92 31.90
C PRO A 217 -6.61 -22.98 31.35
N ARG A 218 -6.51 -24.22 31.82
CA ARG A 218 -7.26 -25.37 31.26
C ARG A 218 -8.77 -25.14 31.29
N GLU A 219 -9.26 -24.49 32.34
CA GLU A 219 -10.66 -24.13 32.53
C GLU A 219 -11.18 -23.12 31.50
N LEU A 220 -10.31 -22.29 30.92
CA LEU A 220 -10.66 -21.36 29.84
C LEU A 220 -10.43 -21.97 28.46
N LEU A 221 -9.65 -23.05 28.36
CA LEU A 221 -9.25 -23.65 27.09
C LEU A 221 -10.47 -24.16 26.30
N ALA A 222 -11.38 -24.89 26.94
CA ALA A 222 -12.59 -25.40 26.28
C ALA A 222 -13.47 -24.26 25.74
N ALA A 223 -13.66 -23.20 26.54
CA ALA A 223 -14.41 -22.01 26.14
C ALA A 223 -13.76 -21.28 24.95
N LEU A 224 -12.43 -21.18 24.93
CA LEU A 224 -11.69 -20.52 23.84
C LEU A 224 -11.65 -21.34 22.56
N LEU A 225 -11.68 -22.67 22.65
CA LEU A 225 -11.73 -23.56 21.49
C LEU A 225 -13.15 -23.76 20.95
N GLY A 226 -14.16 -23.19 21.60
CA GLY A 226 -15.57 -23.39 21.23
C GLY A 226 -16.07 -24.80 21.55
N GLU A 227 -15.34 -25.54 22.38
CA GLU A 227 -15.72 -26.87 22.85
C GLU A 227 -16.67 -26.70 24.04
N HIS A 228 -17.98 -26.64 23.75
CA HIS A 228 -18.98 -26.76 24.81
C HIS A 228 -19.02 -28.21 25.30
N PRO A 229 -19.00 -28.46 26.63
CA PRO A 229 -19.31 -29.79 27.13
C PRO A 229 -20.74 -30.11 26.72
N GLU A 230 -20.92 -31.19 25.95
CA GLU A 230 -22.25 -31.67 25.59
C GLU A 230 -23.01 -32.06 26.89
N ASP A 231 -24.26 -31.57 26.99
CA ASP A 231 -25.16 -31.75 28.15
C ASP A 231 -25.49 -33.21 28.48
#